data_AF-A0A4C2EQM1-F1
#
_entry.id   AF-A0A4C2EQM1-F1
#
_cell.length_a   1.000
_cell.length_b   1.000
_cell.length_c   1.000
_cell.angle_alpha   90.00
_cell.angle_beta   90.00
_cell.angle_gamma   90.00
#
_symmetry.space_group_name_H-M   'P 1'
#
loop_
_entity.id
_entity.type
_entity.pdbx_description
1 polymer ?
#
loop_
_entity_poly.entity_id
_entity_poly.type
_entity_poly.pdbx_seq_one_letter_code
_entity_poly.pdbx_strand_id
1 'polypeptide(L)'
;MEDLIEGLVSLMRVEGPEYDVYNIGKENEHTIKELAQEVLNLTDTESGIVHEPLPEDDPSQRRPDISRAKAELNWEPEISLREGLNKTIEQFKRNMNSV
;
A
#
# COMPACT_ATOMS: atom_id res chain seq x y z
N MET A 1 -2.21 -3.26 4.42
CA MET A 1 -1.26 -3.86 5.39
C MET A 1 -1.51 -5.34 5.54
N GLU A 2 -2.77 -5.77 5.69
CA GLU A 2 -3.20 -7.17 5.71
C GLU A 2 -2.64 -7.96 4.50
N ASP A 3 -2.88 -7.50 3.26
CA ASP A 3 -2.33 -8.13 2.05
C ASP A 3 -0.82 -8.35 2.10
N LEU A 4 -0.05 -7.36 2.59
CA LEU A 4 1.41 -7.46 2.69
C LEU A 4 1.82 -8.55 3.69
N ILE A 5 1.13 -8.62 4.83
CA ILE A 5 1.40 -9.67 5.83
C ILE A 5 1.10 -11.04 5.24
N GLU A 6 -0.03 -11.20 4.53
CA GLU A 6 -0.38 -12.45 3.87
C GLU A 6 0.67 -12.84 2.82
N GLY A 7 1.16 -11.89 2.01
CA GLY A 7 2.21 -12.14 1.03
C GLY A 7 3.52 -12.58 1.67
N LEU A 8 3.92 -11.95 2.77
CA LEU A 8 5.10 -12.35 3.54
C LEU A 8 4.93 -13.73 4.18
N VAL A 9 3.75 -14.05 4.71
CA VAL A 9 3.46 -15.37 5.29
C VAL A 9 3.50 -16.46 4.22
N SER A 10 2.94 -16.20 3.04
CA SER A 10 3.02 -17.13 1.90
C SER A 10 4.48 -17.34 1.47
N LEU A 11 5.28 -16.27 1.41
CA LEU A 11 6.70 -16.37 1.09
C LEU A 11 7.48 -17.22 2.10
N MET A 12 7.22 -17.07 3.41
CA MET A 12 7.89 -17.85 4.45
C MET A 12 7.55 -19.35 4.42
N ARG A 13 6.52 -19.76 3.68
CA ARG A 13 6.11 -21.17 3.53
C ARG A 13 6.67 -21.84 2.28
N VAL A 14 7.37 -21.10 1.42
CA VAL A 14 7.98 -21.66 0.21
C VAL A 14 9.14 -22.56 0.60
N GLU A 15 9.10 -23.81 0.15
CA GLU A 15 10.23 -24.75 0.21
C GLU A 15 10.93 -24.74 -1.15
N GLY A 16 12.17 -24.23 -1.23
CA GLY A 16 12.87 -24.00 -2.51
C GLY A 16 14.28 -23.45 -2.31
N PRO A 17 15.04 -23.16 -3.39
CA PRO A 17 16.40 -22.64 -3.26
C PRO A 17 16.42 -21.31 -2.48
N GLU A 18 17.38 -21.17 -1.57
CA GLU A 18 17.52 -20.11 -0.56
C GLU A 18 17.53 -18.64 -1.06
N TYR A 19 17.47 -18.38 -2.37
CA TYR A 19 17.89 -17.09 -2.97
C TYR A 19 16.87 -16.44 -3.91
N ASP A 20 15.61 -16.82 -3.85
CA ASP A 20 14.58 -16.27 -4.73
C ASP A 20 13.99 -14.94 -4.23
N VAL A 21 13.92 -13.95 -5.12
CA VAL A 21 13.39 -12.61 -4.84
C VAL A 21 11.95 -12.50 -5.34
N TYR A 22 11.07 -11.98 -4.48
CA TYR A 22 9.67 -11.73 -4.78
C TYR A 22 9.34 -10.26 -4.50
N ASN A 23 8.68 -9.62 -5.47
CA ASN A 23 8.06 -8.32 -5.22
C ASN A 23 6.69 -8.53 -4.58
N ILE A 24 6.46 -7.93 -3.42
CA ILE A 24 5.18 -7.93 -2.71
C ILE A 24 4.67 -6.49 -2.68
N GLY A 25 3.65 -6.21 -3.49
CA GLY A 25 3.12 -4.86 -3.64
C GLY A 25 1.96 -4.82 -4.64
N LYS A 26 1.53 -3.62 -4.99
CA LYS A 26 0.35 -3.39 -5.83
C LYS A 26 0.74 -2.90 -7.22
N GLU A 27 0.13 -3.48 -8.26
CA GLU A 27 0.37 -3.07 -9.65
C GLU A 27 -0.47 -1.86 -10.08
N ASN A 28 -1.57 -1.59 -9.39
CA ASN A 28 -2.43 -0.44 -9.66
C ASN A 28 -1.81 0.81 -9.06
N GLU A 29 -1.32 1.70 -9.91
CA GLU A 29 -0.70 2.96 -9.51
C GLU A 29 -1.74 4.02 -9.16
N HIS A 30 -1.38 4.86 -8.20
CA HIS A 30 -2.05 6.11 -7.90
C HIS A 30 -0.99 7.22 -7.88
N THR A 31 -1.32 8.36 -8.46
CA THR A 31 -0.50 9.57 -8.28
C THR A 31 -0.59 10.05 -6.84
N ILE A 32 0.43 10.77 -6.37
CA ILE A 32 0.39 11.42 -5.05
C ILE A 32 -0.79 12.40 -4.93
N LYS A 33 -1.15 13.07 -6.04
CA LYS A 33 -2.32 13.96 -6.10
C LYS A 33 -3.64 13.21 -5.87
N GLU A 34 -3.83 12.06 -6.50
CA GLU A 34 -5.03 11.23 -6.29
C GLU A 34 -5.10 10.71 -4.86
N LEU A 35 -3.97 10.26 -4.31
CA LEU A 35 -3.89 9.83 -2.91
C LEU A 35 -4.26 10.97 -1.96
N ALA A 36 -3.67 12.15 -2.14
CA ALA A 36 -3.96 13.32 -1.31
C ALA A 36 -5.44 13.72 -1.40
N GLN A 37 -6.02 13.71 -2.61
CA GLN A 37 -7.43 14.02 -2.80
C GLN A 37 -8.34 12.98 -2.14
N GLU A 38 -8.02 11.69 -2.23
CA GLU A 38 -8.81 10.64 -1.60
C GLU A 38 -8.77 10.75 -0.07
N VAL A 39 -7.62 11.10 0.51
CA VAL A 39 -7.52 11.37 1.96
C VAL A 39 -8.44 12.53 2.34
N LEU A 40 -8.38 13.67 1.63
CA LEU A 40 -9.26 14.82 1.92
C LEU A 40 -10.74 14.46 1.78
N ASN A 41 -11.11 13.64 0.81
CA ASN A 41 -12.51 13.21 0.61
C ASN A 41 -13.02 12.31 1.76
N LEU A 42 -12.13 11.55 2.40
CA LEU A 42 -12.48 10.60 3.46
C LEU A 42 -12.36 11.21 4.86
N THR A 43 -11.69 12.35 5.00
CA THR A 43 -11.51 13.04 6.27
C THR A 43 -12.32 14.33 6.34
N ASP A 44 -13.00 14.57 7.45
CA ASP A 44 -13.64 15.86 7.71
C ASP A 44 -12.57 16.87 8.16
N THR A 45 -12.00 17.62 7.20
CA THR A 45 -10.88 18.54 7.44
C THR A 45 -10.99 19.80 6.57
N GLU A 46 -10.44 20.91 7.08
CA GLU A 46 -10.25 22.15 6.32
C GLU A 46 -8.89 22.23 5.62
N SER A 47 -8.10 21.16 5.66
CA SER A 47 -6.77 21.09 5.05
C SER A 47 -6.82 21.20 3.52
N GLY A 48 -5.83 21.89 2.93
CA GLY A 48 -5.66 21.99 1.48
C GLY A 48 -4.46 21.20 0.95
N ILE A 49 -4.36 21.07 -0.38
CA ILE A 49 -3.20 20.47 -1.06
C ILE A 49 -2.20 21.57 -1.43
N VAL A 50 -0.94 21.42 -1.01
CA VAL A 50 0.20 22.26 -1.42
C VAL A 50 1.14 21.42 -2.29
N HIS A 51 1.71 22.02 -3.32
CA HIS A 51 2.65 21.36 -4.23
C HIS A 51 4.07 21.80 -3.90
N GLU A 52 4.93 20.82 -3.66
CA GLU A 52 6.36 21.02 -3.39
C GLU A 52 7.18 20.33 -4.49
N PRO A 53 8.44 20.74 -4.71
CA PRO A 53 9.35 20.04 -5.63
C PRO A 53 9.53 18.56 -5.24
N LEU A 54 9.70 17.69 -6.25
CA LEU A 54 10.03 16.28 -6.03
C LEU A 54 11.42 16.17 -5.36
N PRO A 55 11.58 15.37 -4.29
CA PRO A 55 12.89 15.07 -3.73
C PRO A 55 13.82 14.42 -4.77
N GLU A 56 15.12 14.73 -4.71
CA GLU A 56 16.11 14.27 -5.70
C GLU A 56 16.19 12.73 -5.81
N ASP A 57 16.04 12.04 -4.68
CA ASP A 57 16.12 10.57 -4.60
C ASP A 57 14.76 9.86 -4.79
N ASP A 58 13.68 10.59 -5.06
CA ASP A 58 12.36 9.98 -5.17
C ASP A 58 12.07 9.49 -6.60
N PRO A 59 11.80 8.18 -6.80
CA PRO A 59 11.44 7.67 -8.11
C PRO A 59 10.10 8.22 -8.57
N SER A 60 10.00 8.55 -9.85
CA SER A 60 8.77 9.07 -10.47
C SER A 60 7.67 8.01 -10.65
N GLN A 61 8.00 6.72 -10.54
CA GLN A 61 7.08 5.60 -10.73
C GLN A 61 7.35 4.50 -9.70
N ARG A 62 6.29 3.90 -9.15
CA ARG A 62 6.37 2.81 -8.16
C ARG A 62 5.35 1.73 -8.50
N ARG A 63 5.71 0.88 -9.45
CA ARG A 63 4.92 -0.28 -9.89
C ARG A 63 5.77 -1.55 -9.90
N PRO A 64 5.71 -2.38 -8.85
CA PRO A 64 6.41 -3.66 -8.86
C PRO A 64 5.79 -4.62 -9.88
N ASP A 65 6.62 -5.43 -10.54
CA ASP A 65 6.16 -6.64 -11.24
C ASP A 65 5.97 -7.77 -10.22
N ILE A 66 4.71 -8.18 -10.02
CA ILE A 66 4.33 -9.23 -9.06
C ILE A 66 3.97 -10.55 -9.74
N SER A 67 4.30 -10.74 -11.02
CA SER A 67 3.96 -11.95 -11.79
C SER A 67 4.42 -13.23 -11.09
N ARG A 68 5.58 -13.17 -10.44
CA ARG A 68 6.14 -14.30 -9.67
C ARG A 68 5.32 -14.62 -8.43
N ALA A 69 4.92 -13.60 -7.67
CA ALA A 69 4.10 -13.79 -6.46
C ALA A 69 2.72 -14.39 -6.82
N LYS A 70 2.13 -13.95 -7.93
CA LYS A 70 0.89 -14.54 -8.47
C LYS A 70 1.07 -16.02 -8.83
N ALA A 71 2.14 -16.35 -9.56
CA ALA A 71 2.35 -17.69 -10.09
C ALA A 71 2.78 -18.71 -9.02
N GLU A 72 3.64 -18.31 -8.09
CA GLU A 72 4.30 -19.24 -7.16
C GLU A 72 3.74 -19.17 -5.74
N LEU A 73 3.24 -18.01 -5.30
CA LEU A 73 2.67 -17.83 -3.95
C LEU A 73 1.13 -17.86 -3.96
N ASN A 74 0.51 -17.89 -5.14
CA ASN A 74 -0.93 -17.70 -5.32
C ASN A 74 -1.42 -16.46 -4.53
N TRP A 75 -0.64 -15.38 -4.60
CA TRP A 75 -0.88 -14.16 -3.84
C TRP A 75 -0.97 -12.94 -4.76
N GLU A 76 -1.96 -12.09 -4.52
CA GLU A 76 -2.07 -10.74 -5.03
C GLU A 76 -2.81 -9.85 -4.03
N PRO A 77 -2.56 -8.52 -3.99
CA PRO A 77 -3.25 -7.66 -3.04
C PRO A 77 -4.71 -7.42 -3.45
N GLU A 78 -5.65 -7.68 -2.53
CA GLU A 78 -7.08 -7.56 -2.79
C GLU A 78 -7.66 -6.24 -2.26
N ILE A 79 -7.03 -5.64 -1.25
CA ILE A 79 -7.55 -4.45 -0.59
C ILE A 79 -7.37 -3.22 -1.49
N SER A 80 -8.49 -2.56 -1.80
CA SER A 80 -8.48 -1.30 -2.55
C SER A 80 -7.82 -0.17 -1.75
N LEU A 81 -7.31 0.87 -2.43
CA LEU A 81 -6.73 2.03 -1.74
C LEU A 81 -7.76 2.63 -0.77
N ARG A 82 -8.99 2.86 -1.24
CA ARG A 82 -10.07 3.45 -0.46
C ARG A 82 -10.45 2.62 0.76
N GLU A 83 -10.53 1.29 0.62
CA GLU A 83 -10.79 0.40 1.75
C GLU A 83 -9.65 0.48 2.79
N GLY A 84 -8.40 0.42 2.33
CA GLY A 84 -7.24 0.55 3.21
C GLY A 84 -7.19 1.90 3.94
N LEU A 85 -7.54 2.99 3.26
CA LEU A 85 -7.65 4.33 3.85
C LEU A 85 -8.74 4.41 4.92
N ASN A 86 -9.94 3.86 4.66
CA ASN A 86 -11.02 3.82 5.64
C ASN A 86 -10.61 3.06 6.92
N LYS A 87 -10.05 1.85 6.76
CA LYS A 87 -9.52 1.04 7.89
C LYS A 87 -8.47 1.83 8.68
N THR A 88 -7.59 2.54 7.98
CA THR A 88 -6.55 3.38 8.60
C THR A 88 -7.16 4.53 9.40
N ILE A 89 -8.08 5.29 8.81
CA ILE A 89 -8.77 6.42 9.47
C ILE A 89 -9.51 5.95 10.73
N GLU A 90 -10.22 4.83 10.66
CA GLU A 90 -10.90 4.24 11.82
C GLU A 90 -9.93 3.87 12.94
N GLN A 91 -8.77 3.30 12.59
CA GLN A 91 -7.72 3.01 13.57
C GLN A 91 -7.21 4.27 14.26
N PHE A 92 -6.92 5.33 13.51
CA PHE A 92 -6.48 6.62 14.08
C PHE A 92 -7.56 7.21 15.01
N LYS A 93 -8.83 7.20 14.61
CA LYS A 93 -9.95 7.68 15.45
C LYS A 93 -10.04 6.91 16.76
N ARG A 94 -9.92 5.57 16.73
CA ARG A 94 -9.92 4.75 17.95
C ARG A 94 -8.76 5.09 18.89
N ASN A 95 -7.55 5.24 18.35
CA ASN A 95 -6.36 5.56 19.15
C ASN A 95 -6.43 6.96 19.78
N MET A 96 -7.04 7.94 19.10
CA MET A 96 -7.21 9.30 19.61
C MET A 96 -8.30 9.39 20.69
N ASN A 97 -9.36 8.59 20.59
CA ASN A 97 -10.45 8.54 21.58
C ASN A 97 -10.14 7.64 22.79
N SER A 98 -8.96 7.03 22.83
CA SER A 98 -8.51 6.18 23.95
C SER A 98 -7.67 6.94 24.98
N VAL A 99 -7.81 8.28 25.03
CA VAL A 99 -7.17 9.19 25.99
C VAL A 99 -8.21 9.78 26.94
#